data_AF-A0A5C7B4S7-F1
#
_entry.id   AF-A0A5C7B4S7-F1
#
_cell.length_a   1.000
_cell.length_b   1.000
_cell.length_c   1.000
_cell.angle_alpha   90.00
_cell.angle_beta   90.00
_cell.angle_gamma   90.00
#
_symmetry.space_group_name_H-M   'P 1'
#
loop_
_entity.id
_entity.type
_entity.pdbx_description
1 polymer ?
#
loop_
_entity_poly.entity_id
_entity_poly.type
_entity_poly.pdbx_seq_one_letter_code
_entity_poly.pdbx_strand_id
1 'polypeptide(L)'
;MKYLFSITIFLSFNLSIDTIESTCNNYNDNNLIATTQISLEDQVYDKLEVKTNLPKMLNKFLDRKALIRTDVPSTLWEEIKNNIDYGGFKTQIVDIIPDFYSDSELQALLNTHSDSPKVPITKMNFRQVLAQKSQNFIDVQFINTVNSILSENGFSAL
;
A
#
# COMPACT_ATOMS: atom_id res chain seq x y z
N MET A 1 34.99 -1.36 -56.86
CA MET A 1 33.52 -1.42 -57.04
C MET A 1 33.06 -2.79 -56.55
N LYS A 2 32.11 -3.01 -55.65
CA LYS A 2 31.13 -2.22 -54.90
C LYS A 2 30.87 -2.98 -53.57
N TYR A 3 30.40 -2.26 -52.56
CA TYR A 3 30.41 -2.62 -51.14
C TYR A 3 29.33 -3.61 -50.68
N LEU A 4 29.62 -4.25 -49.54
CA LEU A 4 28.73 -4.93 -48.59
C LEU A 4 27.47 -4.11 -48.25
N PHE A 5 26.45 -4.72 -47.64
CA PHE A 5 25.94 -4.27 -46.33
C PHE A 5 25.08 -5.33 -45.63
N SER A 6 25.36 -5.54 -44.34
CA SER A 6 24.61 -6.31 -43.35
C SER A 6 23.65 -5.37 -42.61
N ILE A 7 22.43 -5.81 -42.31
CA ILE A 7 21.42 -5.01 -41.58
C ILE A 7 21.19 -5.63 -40.21
N THR A 8 21.48 -4.86 -39.17
CA THR A 8 21.10 -5.12 -37.77
C THR A 8 20.06 -4.06 -37.40
N ILE A 9 18.92 -4.46 -36.84
CA ILE A 9 17.85 -3.54 -36.43
C ILE A 9 18.04 -3.20 -34.95
N PHE A 10 18.37 -1.95 -34.67
CA PHE A 10 18.22 -1.31 -33.36
C PHE A 10 16.91 -0.50 -33.39
N LEU A 11 15.99 -0.77 -32.47
CA LEU A 11 14.83 0.08 -32.22
C LEU A 11 15.14 0.98 -31.02
N SER A 12 15.63 2.18 -31.30
CA SER A 12 15.69 3.30 -30.37
C SER A 12 14.52 4.23 -30.68
N PHE A 13 13.55 4.35 -29.76
CA PHE A 13 12.52 5.38 -29.83
C PHE A 13 13.06 6.65 -29.15
N ASN A 14 13.42 7.64 -29.98
CA ASN A 14 13.49 9.03 -29.57
C ASN A 14 12.06 9.57 -29.52
N LEU A 15 11.62 10.05 -28.35
CA LEU A 15 10.44 10.90 -28.26
C LEU A 15 10.91 12.34 -28.43
N SER A 16 10.68 12.90 -29.62
CA SER A 16 10.92 14.31 -29.91
C SER A 16 9.93 15.18 -29.14
N ILE A 17 10.49 16.14 -28.41
CA ILE A 17 9.78 17.28 -27.83
C ILE A 17 9.56 18.27 -28.97
N ASP A 18 8.31 18.47 -29.39
CA ASP A 18 7.96 19.64 -30.19
C ASP A 18 7.43 20.74 -29.29
N THR A 19 8.09 21.89 -29.40
CA THR A 19 7.83 23.11 -28.64
C THR A 19 6.76 23.93 -29.34
N ILE A 20 5.92 24.52 -28.50
CA ILE A 20 4.82 25.46 -28.71
C ILE A 20 5.07 26.53 -29.78
N GLU A 21 4.08 26.78 -30.64
CA GLU A 21 3.75 28.12 -31.11
C GLU A 21 2.40 28.57 -30.53
N SER A 22 2.42 29.75 -29.93
CA SER A 22 1.32 30.38 -29.19
C SER A 22 0.40 31.15 -30.14
N THR A 23 -0.91 31.05 -29.97
CA THR A 23 -1.82 32.18 -30.28
C THR A 23 -3.02 32.17 -29.34
N CYS A 24 -3.25 33.33 -28.74
CA CYS A 24 -4.23 33.68 -27.72
C CYS A 24 -5.66 33.16 -27.97
N ASN A 25 -6.33 32.67 -26.92
CA ASN A 25 -7.64 33.16 -26.47
C ASN A 25 -8.14 32.44 -25.19
N ASN A 26 -8.20 33.22 -24.10
CA ASN A 26 -9.26 33.30 -23.10
C ASN A 26 -10.27 32.12 -23.02
N TYR A 27 -10.00 31.17 -22.12
CA TYR A 27 -10.96 30.50 -21.23
C TYR A 27 -10.11 29.68 -20.23
N ASN A 28 -9.83 30.24 -19.04
CA ASN A 28 -9.14 29.48 -17.98
C ASN A 28 -10.15 28.54 -17.31
N ASP A 29 -10.46 27.46 -18.00
CA ASP A 29 -10.96 26.24 -17.38
C ASP A 29 -9.77 25.60 -16.67
N ASN A 30 -9.57 25.97 -15.41
CA ASN A 30 -8.63 25.31 -14.51
C ASN A 30 -9.17 23.92 -14.14
N ASN A 31 -9.20 23.01 -15.11
CA ASN A 31 -9.28 21.58 -14.85
C ASN A 31 -7.85 21.02 -14.93
N LEU A 32 -7.02 21.46 -13.99
CA LEU A 32 -5.79 20.75 -13.65
C LEU A 32 -6.22 19.40 -13.09
N ILE A 33 -6.06 18.35 -13.90
CA ILE A 33 -5.96 16.99 -13.38
C ILE A 33 -4.71 16.99 -12.50
N ALA A 34 -4.91 17.23 -11.20
CA ALA A 34 -3.89 17.05 -10.20
C ALA A 34 -3.53 15.56 -10.20
N THR A 35 -2.45 15.19 -10.89
CA THR A 35 -1.80 13.91 -10.66
C THR A 35 -1.25 13.95 -9.25
N THR A 36 -1.97 13.37 -8.29
CA THR A 36 -1.52 13.24 -6.91
C THR A 36 -0.24 12.42 -6.92
N GLN A 37 0.90 13.09 -6.78
CA GLN A 37 2.20 12.43 -6.63
C GLN A 37 2.15 11.61 -5.34
N ILE A 38 2.38 10.30 -5.46
CA ILE A 38 2.44 9.39 -4.30
C ILE A 38 3.66 9.77 -3.46
N SER A 39 3.46 9.95 -2.15
CA SER A 39 4.53 10.30 -1.21
C SER A 39 5.63 9.22 -1.14
N LEU A 40 6.83 9.56 -0.67
CA LEU A 40 7.90 8.57 -0.51
C LEU A 40 7.55 7.53 0.57
N GLU A 41 6.88 7.98 1.61
CA GLU A 41 6.38 7.20 2.73
C GLU A 41 5.35 6.17 2.27
N ASP A 42 4.40 6.59 1.42
CA ASP A 42 3.42 5.69 0.79
C ASP A 42 4.11 4.61 -0.05
N GLN A 43 5.10 5.01 -0.86
CA GLN A 43 5.85 4.07 -1.70
C GLN A 43 6.64 3.06 -0.85
N VAL A 44 7.24 3.50 0.25
CA VAL A 44 7.93 2.61 1.19
C VAL A 44 6.94 1.69 1.89
N TYR A 45 5.83 2.22 2.43
CA TYR A 45 4.76 1.42 3.04
C TYR A 45 4.26 0.33 2.07
N ASP A 46 4.08 0.69 0.80
CA ASP A 46 3.60 -0.22 -0.22
C ASP A 46 4.53 -1.41 -0.48
N LYS A 47 5.81 -1.26 -0.16
CA LYS A 47 6.83 -2.32 -0.21
C LYS A 47 7.15 -2.93 1.16
N LEU A 48 6.55 -2.46 2.27
CA LEU A 48 6.73 -3.09 3.57
C LEU A 48 5.96 -4.41 3.64
N GLU A 49 6.58 -5.44 4.23
CA GLU A 49 5.93 -6.74 4.39
C GLU A 49 4.64 -6.65 5.22
N VAL A 50 4.55 -5.71 6.16
CA VAL A 50 3.38 -5.54 7.05
C VAL A 50 2.09 -5.30 6.26
N LYS A 51 2.15 -4.56 5.15
CA LYS A 51 1.00 -4.30 4.26
C LYS A 51 0.36 -5.58 3.75
N THR A 52 1.18 -6.60 3.49
CA THR A 52 0.71 -7.86 2.90
C THR A 52 0.50 -8.95 3.95
N ASN A 53 1.40 -9.05 4.93
CA ASN A 53 1.39 -10.13 5.90
C ASN A 53 0.30 -9.97 6.97
N LEU A 54 0.06 -8.75 7.45
CA LEU A 54 -0.91 -8.52 8.53
C LEU A 54 -2.35 -8.85 8.07
N PRO A 55 -2.87 -8.30 6.95
CA PRO A 55 -4.22 -8.66 6.50
C PRO A 55 -4.37 -10.15 6.20
N LYS A 56 -3.35 -10.75 5.57
CA LYS A 56 -3.35 -12.19 5.27
C LYS A 56 -3.43 -13.04 6.54
N MET A 57 -2.67 -12.68 7.58
CA MET A 57 -2.67 -13.39 8.86
C MET A 57 -4.04 -13.29 9.55
N LEU A 58 -4.62 -12.09 9.60
CA LEU A 58 -5.89 -11.84 10.27
C LEU A 58 -7.07 -12.47 9.53
N ASN A 59 -7.09 -12.42 8.19
CA ASN A 59 -8.11 -13.11 7.40
C ASN A 59 -8.02 -14.63 7.61
N LYS A 60 -6.81 -15.19 7.63
CA LYS A 60 -6.62 -16.62 7.95
C LYS A 60 -7.06 -16.98 9.36
N PHE A 61 -6.91 -16.07 10.32
CA PHE A 61 -7.46 -16.26 11.67
C PHE A 61 -8.99 -16.30 11.64
N LEU A 62 -9.65 -15.36 10.94
CA LEU A 62 -11.11 -15.36 10.77
C LEU A 62 -11.61 -16.62 10.06
N ASP A 63 -10.93 -17.07 9.00
CA ASP A 63 -11.26 -18.32 8.31
C ASP A 63 -11.25 -19.52 9.26
N ARG A 64 -10.24 -19.60 10.14
CA ARG A 64 -10.17 -20.67 11.15
C ARG A 64 -11.30 -20.57 12.16
N LYS A 65 -11.68 -19.36 12.57
CA LYS A 65 -12.81 -19.15 13.48
C LYS A 65 -14.13 -19.54 12.81
N ALA A 66 -14.34 -19.21 11.54
CA ALA A 66 -15.52 -19.60 10.77
C ALA A 66 -15.70 -21.13 10.66
N LEU A 67 -14.61 -21.89 10.59
CA LEU A 67 -14.65 -23.36 10.59
C LEU A 67 -15.11 -23.95 11.93
N ILE A 68 -14.93 -23.23 13.04
CA ILE A 68 -15.26 -23.69 14.39
C ILE A 68 -16.64 -23.16 14.82
N ARG A 69 -16.91 -21.89 14.55
CA ARG A 69 -18.15 -21.17 14.87
C ARG A 69 -19.15 -21.29 13.72
N THR A 70 -19.60 -22.52 13.48
CA THR A 70 -20.59 -22.84 12.43
C THR A 70 -21.99 -22.32 12.74
N ASP A 71 -22.21 -21.83 13.97
CA ASP A 71 -23.38 -21.05 14.37
C ASP A 71 -23.48 -19.70 13.65
N VAL A 72 -22.34 -19.12 13.27
CA VAL A 72 -22.25 -17.82 12.59
C VAL A 72 -22.28 -18.03 11.07
N PRO A 73 -23.20 -17.38 10.32
CA PRO A 73 -23.28 -17.56 8.87
C PRO A 73 -22.04 -17.03 8.16
N SER A 74 -21.65 -17.70 7.07
CA SER A 74 -20.46 -17.34 6.26
C SER A 74 -20.50 -15.89 5.75
N THR A 75 -21.70 -15.38 5.44
CA THR A 75 -21.90 -13.99 5.01
C THR A 75 -21.44 -12.98 6.06
N LEU A 76 -21.62 -13.28 7.35
CA LEU A 76 -21.18 -12.40 8.44
C LEU A 76 -19.66 -12.42 8.60
N TRP A 77 -19.01 -13.57 8.38
CA TRP A 77 -17.54 -13.64 8.36
C TRP A 77 -16.93 -12.81 7.23
N GLU A 78 -17.55 -12.81 6.05
CA GLU A 78 -17.12 -11.95 4.94
C GLU A 78 -17.39 -10.47 5.23
N GLU A 79 -18.53 -10.14 5.86
CA GLU A 79 -18.81 -8.78 6.33
C GLU A 79 -17.75 -8.30 7.32
N ILE A 80 -17.38 -9.12 8.31
CA ILE A 80 -16.31 -8.81 9.26
C ILE A 80 -15.01 -8.48 8.53
N LYS A 81 -14.58 -9.33 7.58
CA LYS A 81 -13.35 -9.11 6.80
C LYS A 81 -13.36 -7.79 6.04
N ASN A 82 -14.51 -7.44 5.44
CA ASN A 82 -14.68 -6.23 4.65
C ASN A 82 -14.71 -4.95 5.49
N ASN A 83 -15.07 -5.06 6.78
CA ASN A 83 -15.14 -3.93 7.71
C ASN A 83 -13.86 -3.71 8.54
N ILE A 84 -12.82 -4.52 8.37
CA ILE A 84 -11.53 -4.27 9.02
C ILE A 84 -10.84 -3.08 8.34
N ASP A 85 -10.59 -2.01 9.11
CA ASP A 85 -10.00 -0.76 8.61
C ASP A 85 -8.47 -0.84 8.41
N TYR A 86 -8.05 -1.56 7.37
CA TYR A 86 -6.66 -1.58 6.94
C TYR A 86 -6.18 -0.24 6.34
N GLY A 87 -7.12 0.63 5.93
CA GLY A 87 -6.82 1.97 5.42
C GLY A 87 -6.33 2.89 6.54
N GLY A 88 -7.08 2.96 7.63
CA GLY A 88 -6.68 3.68 8.84
C GLY A 88 -5.41 3.12 9.46
N PHE A 89 -5.18 1.80 9.39
CA PHE A 89 -3.89 1.22 9.77
C PHE A 89 -2.75 1.72 8.87
N LYS A 90 -2.94 1.72 7.54
CA LYS A 90 -1.96 2.26 6.59
C LYS A 90 -1.59 3.69 6.96
N THR A 91 -2.57 4.57 7.14
CA THR A 91 -2.34 5.99 7.50
C THR A 91 -1.47 6.10 8.74
N GLN A 92 -1.80 5.37 9.82
CA GLN A 92 -1.01 5.39 11.06
C GLN A 92 0.44 4.96 10.88
N ILE A 93 0.74 4.08 9.91
CA ILE A 93 2.11 3.67 9.64
C ILE A 93 2.83 4.69 8.75
N VAL A 94 2.17 5.18 7.71
CA VAL A 94 2.72 6.21 6.81
C VAL A 94 3.11 7.46 7.62
N ASP A 95 2.24 7.91 8.52
CA ASP A 95 2.44 9.13 9.32
C ASP A 95 3.67 9.08 10.23
N ILE A 96 4.13 7.88 10.64
CA ILE A 96 5.29 7.74 11.52
C ILE A 96 6.59 7.48 10.77
N ILE A 97 6.57 7.20 9.47
CA ILE A 97 7.80 6.95 8.69
C ILE A 97 8.78 8.14 8.77
N PRO A 98 8.33 9.41 8.63
CA PRO A 98 9.20 10.58 8.70
C PRO A 98 9.95 10.74 10.04
N ASP A 99 9.45 10.15 11.13
CA ASP A 99 10.12 10.19 12.44
C ASP A 99 11.41 9.34 12.47
N PHE A 100 11.62 8.45 11.49
CA PHE A 100 12.74 7.50 11.45
C PHE A 100 13.62 7.61 10.21
N TYR A 101 13.11 8.21 9.14
CA TYR A 101 13.80 8.34 7.86
C TYR A 101 13.60 9.73 7.30
N SER A 102 14.68 10.33 6.80
CA SER A 102 14.58 11.49 5.92
C SER A 102 14.15 11.09 4.51
N ASP A 103 13.60 12.02 3.74
CA ASP A 103 13.28 11.84 2.31
C ASP A 103 14.46 11.27 1.52
N SER A 104 15.69 11.73 1.82
CA SER A 104 16.90 11.25 1.16
C SER A 104 17.18 9.77 1.46
N GLU A 105 16.91 9.31 2.68
CA GLU A 105 17.05 7.91 3.07
C GLU A 105 15.94 7.05 2.46
N LEU A 106 14.70 7.54 2.42
CA LEU A 106 13.58 6.85 1.78
C LEU A 106 13.84 6.68 0.28
N GLN A 107 14.27 7.74 -0.40
CA GLN A 107 14.61 7.68 -1.82
C GLN A 107 15.77 6.70 -2.08
N ALA A 108 16.82 6.74 -1.25
CA ALA A 108 17.93 5.80 -1.36
C ALA A 108 17.48 4.35 -1.13
N LEU A 109 16.61 4.11 -0.14
CA LEU A 109 16.06 2.78 0.15
C LEU A 109 15.25 2.25 -1.03
N LEU A 110 14.37 3.08 -1.60
CA LEU A 110 13.53 2.75 -2.77
C LEU A 110 14.38 2.49 -4.01
N ASN A 111 15.41 3.30 -4.27
CA ASN A 111 16.32 3.12 -5.40
C ASN A 111 17.14 1.83 -5.26
N THR A 112 17.65 1.54 -4.07
CA THR A 112 18.43 0.32 -3.80
C THR A 112 17.59 -0.95 -4.01
N HIS A 113 16.26 -0.84 -3.86
CA HIS A 113 15.31 -1.94 -3.95
C HIS A 113 14.27 -1.70 -5.04
N SER A 114 14.63 -1.02 -6.14
CA SER A 114 13.71 -0.68 -7.23
C SER A 114 13.00 -1.92 -7.77
N ASP A 115 13.80 -2.96 -8.02
CA ASP A 115 13.37 -4.21 -8.65
C ASP A 115 12.86 -5.24 -7.63
N SER A 116 12.94 -4.91 -6.34
CA SER A 116 12.43 -5.76 -5.27
C SER A 116 10.97 -5.41 -4.96
N PRO A 117 10.09 -6.41 -4.80
CA PRO A 117 8.72 -6.19 -4.34
C PRO A 117 8.66 -5.79 -2.86
N LYS A 118 9.78 -5.88 -2.13
CA LYS A 118 9.87 -5.63 -0.69
C LYS A 118 11.07 -4.78 -0.33
N VAL A 119 10.90 -3.89 0.65
CA VAL A 119 12.00 -3.14 1.27
C VAL A 119 12.26 -3.64 2.69
N PRO A 120 13.53 -3.78 3.10
CA PRO A 120 13.85 -4.14 4.48
C PRO A 120 13.60 -2.97 5.42
N ILE A 121 13.18 -3.27 6.65
CA ILE A 121 13.19 -2.30 7.75
C ILE A 121 14.61 -2.23 8.30
N THR A 122 15.32 -1.15 7.98
CA THR A 122 16.74 -0.96 8.33
C THR A 122 16.95 -0.34 9.71
N LYS A 123 15.97 0.42 10.22
CA LYS A 123 16.04 1.05 11.55
C LYS A 123 15.34 0.18 12.62
N MET A 124 16.07 -0.16 13.68
CA MET A 124 15.54 -0.99 14.78
C MET A 124 14.38 -0.30 15.53
N ASN A 125 14.48 1.00 15.78
CA ASN A 125 13.44 1.75 16.48
C ASN A 125 12.13 1.77 15.66
N PHE A 126 12.20 1.96 14.34
CA PHE A 126 11.03 1.88 13.47
C PHE A 126 10.39 0.49 13.52
N ARG A 127 11.20 -0.59 13.51
CA ARG A 127 10.70 -1.96 13.66
C ARG A 127 9.92 -2.16 14.96
N GLN A 128 10.43 -1.63 16.07
CA GLN A 128 9.77 -1.73 17.38
C GLN A 128 8.43 -0.99 17.39
N VAL A 129 8.40 0.24 16.89
CA VAL A 129 7.17 1.04 16.81
C VAL A 129 6.15 0.40 15.86
N LEU A 130 6.59 -0.12 14.71
CA LEU A 130 5.74 -0.84 13.78
C LEU A 130 5.12 -2.09 14.41
N ALA A 131 5.91 -2.84 15.18
CA ALA A 131 5.42 -4.01 15.92
C ALA A 131 4.36 -3.60 16.96
N GLN A 132 4.61 -2.53 17.72
CA GLN A 132 3.64 -2.02 18.70
C GLN A 132 2.34 -1.54 18.04
N LYS A 133 2.43 -0.81 16.92
CA LYS A 133 1.26 -0.36 16.15
C LYS A 133 0.47 -1.54 15.59
N SER A 134 1.17 -2.55 15.07
CA SER A 134 0.54 -3.78 14.58
C SER A 134 -0.17 -4.51 15.73
N GLN A 135 0.46 -4.63 16.89
CA GLN A 135 -0.14 -5.29 18.06
C GLN A 135 -1.37 -4.53 18.56
N ASN A 136 -1.32 -3.20 18.66
CA ASN A 136 -2.47 -2.38 19.04
C ASN A 136 -3.62 -2.53 18.02
N PHE A 137 -3.30 -2.50 16.72
CA PHE A 137 -4.30 -2.76 15.68
C PHE A 137 -5.00 -4.10 15.89
N ILE A 138 -4.25 -5.16 16.20
CA ILE A 138 -4.80 -6.49 16.46
C ILE A 138 -5.67 -6.48 17.71
N ASP A 139 -5.11 -6.10 18.85
CA ASP A 139 -5.75 -6.27 20.16
C ASP A 139 -6.95 -5.34 20.36
N VAL A 140 -6.92 -4.18 19.73
CA VAL A 140 -7.95 -3.15 19.90
C VAL A 140 -8.84 -3.10 18.66
N GLN A 141 -8.32 -2.64 17.52
CA GLN A 141 -9.17 -2.30 16.37
C GLN A 141 -9.80 -3.55 15.75
N PHE A 142 -8.98 -4.55 15.42
CA PHE A 142 -9.42 -5.79 14.81
C PHE A 142 -10.39 -6.56 15.73
N ILE A 143 -9.98 -6.85 16.97
CA ILE A 143 -10.85 -7.62 17.90
C ILE A 143 -12.15 -6.89 18.21
N ASN A 144 -12.12 -5.56 18.41
CA ASN A 144 -13.34 -4.79 18.65
C ASN A 144 -14.28 -4.82 17.45
N THR A 145 -13.77 -4.62 16.23
CA THR A 145 -14.61 -4.70 15.02
C THR A 145 -15.28 -6.05 14.89
N VAL A 146 -14.53 -7.15 15.09
CA VAL A 146 -15.10 -8.49 15.01
C VAL A 146 -16.18 -8.69 16.07
N ASN A 147 -15.90 -8.33 17.32
CA ASN A 147 -16.84 -8.50 18.42
C ASN A 147 -18.08 -7.62 18.29
N SER A 148 -17.94 -6.39 17.77
CA SER A 148 -19.06 -5.47 17.53
C SER A 148 -20.02 -6.08 16.52
N ILE A 149 -19.51 -6.48 15.35
CA ILE A 149 -20.33 -7.05 14.26
C ILE A 149 -21.00 -8.35 14.72
N LEU A 150 -20.28 -9.23 15.44
CA LEU A 150 -20.89 -10.45 16.00
C LEU A 150 -22.03 -10.12 16.97
N SER A 151 -21.80 -9.19 17.90
CA SER A 151 -22.77 -8.84 18.95
C SER A 151 -24.01 -8.13 18.39
N GLU A 152 -23.81 -7.24 17.43
CA GLU A 152 -24.89 -6.55 16.69
C GLU A 152 -25.80 -7.52 15.95
N ASN A 153 -25.27 -8.68 15.56
CA ASN A 153 -26.01 -9.77 14.91
C ASN A 153 -26.45 -10.88 15.87
N GLY A 154 -26.36 -10.66 17.19
CA GLY A 154 -26.87 -11.58 18.21
C GLY A 154 -25.95 -12.77 18.53
N PHE A 155 -24.70 -12.75 18.07
CA PHE A 155 -23.71 -13.78 18.36
C PHE A 155 -22.82 -13.40 19.54
N SER A 156 -22.34 -14.42 20.26
CA SER A 156 -21.31 -14.20 21.28
C SER A 156 -19.99 -13.76 20.64
N ALA A 157 -19.31 -12.84 21.31
CA ALA A 157 -17.95 -12.40 21.00
C ALA A 157 -16.95 -13.57 20.83
N LEU A 158 -15.81 -13.27 20.19
CA LEU A 158 -14.79 -14.24 19.73
C LEU A 158 -14.09 -15.07 20.80
#